data_AF-A0A7X8D1F1-F1
#
_entry.id   AF-A0A7X8D1F1-F1
#
_cell.length_a   1.000
_cell.length_b   1.000
_cell.length_c   1.000
_cell.angle_alpha   90.00
_cell.angle_beta   90.00
_cell.angle_gamma   90.00
#
_symmetry.space_group_name_H-M   'P 1'
#
loop_
_entity.id
_entity.type
_entity.pdbx_description
1 polymer ?
#
loop_
_entity_poly.entity_id
_entity_poly.type
_entity_poly.pdbx_seq_one_letter_code
_entity_poly.pdbx_strand_id
1 'polypeptide(L)' 'MNKPKPDDRRDNVERIQSNIDNTIRNYRETKDAIKLAENEKQRLELEQKNKRREHALKGMRREIREEAIDRKNNYK' A
#
# COMPACT_ATOMS: atom_id res chain seq x y z
N MET A 1 8.65 -22.39 -22.02
CA MET A 1 7.76 -21.22 -21.92
C MET A 1 7.04 -21.28 -20.57
N ASN A 2 7.53 -20.57 -19.55
CA ASN A 2 6.81 -20.43 -18.28
C ASN A 2 5.63 -19.50 -18.52
N LYS A 3 4.48 -20.06 -18.93
CA LYS A 3 3.21 -19.36 -18.69
C LYS A 3 3.09 -19.26 -17.18
N PRO A 4 3.06 -18.05 -16.58
CA PRO A 4 2.64 -17.94 -15.20
C PRO A 4 1.31 -18.66 -15.11
N LYS A 5 1.11 -19.50 -14.09
CA LYS A 5 -0.25 -19.96 -13.74
C LYS A 5 -1.13 -18.71 -13.73
N PRO A 6 -2.41 -18.78 -14.16
CA PRO A 6 -3.31 -17.66 -13.96
C PRO A 6 -3.25 -17.34 -12.47
N ASP A 7 -2.52 -16.28 -12.10
CA ASP A 7 -2.43 -15.83 -10.74
C ASP A 7 -3.88 -15.65 -10.33
N ASP A 8 -4.30 -16.39 -9.31
CA ASP A 8 -5.67 -16.31 -8.87
C ASP A 8 -5.83 -14.88 -8.37
N ARG A 9 -6.43 -14.01 -9.18
CA ARG A 9 -6.37 -12.55 -8.95
C ARG A 9 -7.02 -12.16 -7.62
N ARG A 10 -7.74 -13.10 -7.00
CA ARG A 10 -8.22 -13.05 -5.62
C ARG A 10 -7.06 -12.94 -4.62
N ASP A 11 -6.02 -13.75 -4.78
CA ASP A 11 -4.82 -13.76 -3.93
C ASP A 11 -4.04 -12.44 -4.05
N ASN A 12 -3.98 -11.86 -5.25
CA ASN A 12 -3.34 -10.55 -5.47
C ASN A 12 -4.10 -9.42 -4.77
N VAL A 13 -5.43 -9.36 -4.92
CA VAL A 13 -6.25 -8.34 -4.23
C VAL A 13 -6.14 -8.48 -2.71
N GLU A 14 -6.21 -9.69 -2.17
CA GLU A 14 -6.09 -9.93 -0.73
C GLU A 14 -4.71 -9.52 -0.18
N ARG A 15 -3.64 -9.89 -0.90
CA ARG A 15 -2.27 -9.50 -0.56
C ARG A 15 -2.09 -7.97 -0.60
N ILE A 16 -2.59 -7.30 -1.62
CA ILE A 16 -2.50 -5.84 -1.73
C ILE A 16 -3.32 -5.18 -0.62
N GLN A 17 -4.51 -5.69 -0.30
CA GLN A 17 -5.34 -5.18 0.79
C GLN A 17 -4.64 -5.31 2.15
N SER A 18 -4.04 -6.47 2.45
CA SER A 18 -3.25 -6.67 3.67
C SER A 18 -2.06 -5.70 3.75
N ASN A 19 -1.37 -5.45 2.62
CA ASN A 19 -0.30 -4.47 2.56
C ASN A 19 -0.79 -3.03 2.78
N ILE A 20 -1.97 -2.68 2.26
CA ILE A 20 -2.62 -1.39 2.51
C ILE A 20 -2.90 -1.23 4.00
N ASP A 21 -3.51 -2.23 4.65
CA ASP A 21 -3.88 -2.16 6.06
C ASP A 21 -2.65 -2.02 6.96
N ASN A 22 -1.61 -2.83 6.69
CA ASN A 22 -0.32 -2.71 7.37
C ASN A 22 0.33 -1.34 7.15
N THR A 23 0.27 -0.80 5.93
CA THR A 23 0.85 0.52 5.62
C THR A 23 0.08 1.65 6.30
N ILE A 24 -1.25 1.56 6.40
CA ILE A 24 -2.09 2.53 7.13
C ILE A 24 -1.77 2.48 8.62
N ARG A 25 -1.65 1.28 9.23
CA ARG A 25 -1.25 1.14 10.63
C ARG A 25 0.11 1.81 10.88
N ASN A 26 1.11 1.45 10.08
CA ASN A 26 2.46 2.00 10.17
C ASN A 26 2.49 3.53 9.97
N TYR A 27 1.62 4.06 9.09
CA TYR A 27 1.48 5.50 8.88
C TYR A 27 0.96 6.21 10.14
N ARG A 28 -0.08 5.65 10.78
CA ARG A 28 -0.65 6.18 12.02
C ARG A 28 0.35 6.13 13.17
N GLU A 29 0.99 4.99 13.39
CA GLU A 29 2.03 4.82 14.41
C GLU A 29 3.19 5.81 14.21
N THR A 30 3.64 6.01 12.98
CA THR A 30 4.69 7.00 12.68
C THR A 30 4.20 8.44 12.94
N LYS A 31 2.91 8.73 12.68
CA LYS A 31 2.33 10.05 12.97
C LYS A 31 2.29 10.32 14.48
N ASP A 32 2.03 9.31 15.29
CA ASP A 32 2.08 9.43 16.74
C ASP A 32 3.53 9.55 17.24
N ALA A 33 4.46 8.80 16.65
CA ALA A 33 5.89 8.94 16.93
C ALA A 33 6.42 10.35 16.60
N ILE A 34 5.95 10.99 15.53
CA ILE A 34 6.29 12.38 15.18
C ILE A 34 5.87 13.36 16.28
N LYS A 35 4.71 13.16 16.92
CA LYS A 35 4.24 14.04 18.00
C LYS A 35 5.10 13.94 19.26
N LEU A 36 5.73 12.78 19.46
CA LEU A 36 6.59 12.49 20.61
C LEU A 36 8.08 12.77 20.32
N ALA A 37 8.43 13.07 19.06
CA ALA A 37 9.82 13.30 18.68
C ALA A 37 10.31 14.66 19.19
N GLU A 38 11.33 14.64 20.05
CA GLU A 38 11.96 15.84 20.60
C GLU A 38 13.01 16.43 19.65
N ASN A 39 13.58 15.60 18.77
CA ASN A 39 14.61 16.00 17.81
C ASN A 39 14.00 16.32 16.43
N GLU A 40 14.27 17.52 15.91
CA GLU A 40 13.81 17.97 14.59
C GLU A 40 14.29 17.06 13.45
N LYS A 41 15.54 16.57 13.49
CA LYS A 41 16.05 15.64 12.48
C LYS A 41 15.24 14.35 12.45
N GLN A 42 14.97 13.77 13.63
CA GLN A 42 14.17 12.55 13.76
C GLN A 42 12.75 12.78 13.25
N ARG A 43 12.15 13.92 13.58
CA ARG A 43 10.82 14.30 13.10
C ARG A 43 10.77 14.38 11.56
N LEU A 44 11.74 15.05 10.94
CA LEU A 44 11.83 15.16 9.47
C LEU A 44 11.99 13.78 8.80
N GLU A 45 12.80 12.88 9.36
CA GLU A 45 12.97 11.52 8.85
C GLU A 45 11.65 10.72 8.90
N LEU A 46 10.92 10.80 10.02
CA LEU A 46 9.62 10.15 10.18
C LEU A 46 8.56 10.75 9.23
N GLU A 47 8.54 12.07 9.05
CA GLU A 47 7.66 12.76 8.10
C GLU A 47 7.93 12.30 6.66
N GLN A 48 9.20 12.23 6.24
CA GLN A 48 9.58 11.70 4.94
C GLN A 48 9.19 10.22 4.77
N LYS A 49 9.33 9.40 5.82
CA LYS A 49 8.89 8.00 5.81
C LYS A 49 7.38 7.90 5.58
N ASN A 50 6.60 8.75 6.23
CA ASN A 50 5.15 8.81 6.02
C ASN A 50 4.76 9.33 4.64
N LYS A 51 5.48 10.31 4.09
CA LYS A 51 5.27 10.77 2.72
C LYS A 51 5.46 9.63 1.71
N ARG A 52 6.52 8.82 1.85
CA ARG A 52 6.74 7.64 1.01
C ARG A 52 5.61 6.62 1.12
N ARG A 53 5.08 6.38 2.32
CA ARG A 53 3.93 5.49 2.54
C ARG A 53 2.66 6.01 1.87
N GLU A 54 2.43 7.32 1.85
CA GLU A 54 1.29 7.91 1.14
C GLU A 54 1.38 7.64 -0.37
N HIS A 55 2.57 7.77 -0.97
CA HIS A 55 2.80 7.41 -2.37
C HIS A 55 2.57 5.91 -2.62
N ALA A 56 3.06 5.04 -1.73
CA ALA A 56 2.83 3.60 -1.83
C ALA A 56 1.32 3.24 -1.75
N LEU A 57 0.57 3.88 -0.84
CA LEU A 57 -0.88 3.70 -0.72
C LEU A 57 -1.62 4.11 -2.00
N LYS A 58 -1.20 5.20 -2.65
CA LYS A 58 -1.79 5.63 -3.94
C LYS A 58 -1.55 4.58 -5.03
N GLY A 59 -0.35 3.98 -5.07
CA GLY A 59 -0.01 2.88 -5.98
C GLY A 59 -0.87 1.65 -5.75
N MET A 60 -0.90 1.14 -4.51
CA MET A 60 -1.68 -0.06 -4.14
C MET A 60 -3.20 0.12 -4.39
N ARG A 61 -3.74 1.31 -4.12
CA ARG A 61 -5.16 1.61 -4.40
C ARG A 61 -5.46 1.63 -5.90
N ARG A 62 -4.51 2.06 -6.72
CA ARG A 62 -4.63 2.03 -8.17
C ARG A 62 -4.60 0.59 -8.68
N GLU A 63 -3.68 -0.23 -8.16
CA GLU A 63 -3.53 -1.64 -8.51
C GLU A 63 -4.81 -2.44 -8.22
N ILE A 64 -5.40 -2.30 -7.02
CA ILE A 64 -6.70 -2.95 -6.70
C ILE A 64 -7.81 -2.53 -7.67
N ARG A 65 -7.82 -1.25 -8.08
CA ARG A 65 -8.85 -0.75 -9.02
C ARG A 65 -8.66 -1.35 -10.41
N GLU A 66 -7.43 -1.41 -10.90
CA GLU A 66 -7.10 -2.02 -12.19
C GLU A 66 -7.45 -3.52 -12.18
N GLU A 67 -7.12 -4.24 -11.11
CA GLU A 67 -7.51 -5.66 -10.92
C GLU A 67 -9.05 -5.86 -10.91
N ALA A 68 -9.79 -4.96 -10.28
CA ALA A 68 -11.26 -5.01 -10.26
C ALA A 68 -11.88 -4.75 -11.65
N ILE A 69 -11.28 -3.85 -12.44
CA ILE A 69 -11.70 -3.56 -13.81
C ILE A 69 -11.38 -4.73 -14.73
N ASP A 70 -10.18 -5.29 -14.64
CA ASP A 70 -9.78 -6.44 -15.44
C ASP A 70 -10.60 -7.68 -15.12
N ARG A 71 -11.02 -7.85 -13.86
CA ARG A 71 -12.01 -8.89 -13.49
C ARG A 71 -13.32 -8.68 -14.24
N LYS A 72 -13.85 -7.45 -14.30
CA LYS A 72 -15.13 -7.15 -14.98
C LYS A 72 -15.04 -7.32 -16.50
N ASN A 73 -13.89 -6.99 -17.09
CA ASN A 73 -13.67 -7.09 -18.54
C ASN A 73 -13.43 -8.52 -19.03
N ASN A 74 -12.93 -9.43 -18.18
CA ASN A 74 -12.75 -10.85 -18.50
C ASN A 74 -14.06 -11.67 -18.47
N TYR A 75 -15.22 -11.05 -18.18
CA TYR A 75 -16.55 -11.68 -18.25
C TYR A 75 -17.34 -11.27 -19.52
N LYS A 76 -16.65 -10.95 -20.62
CA LYS A 76 -17.27 -10.81 -21.95
C LYS A 76 -16.79 -11.89 -22.91
#